data_AF-A0A6N6VY92-F1
#
_entry.id   AF-A0A6N6VY92-F1
#
_cell.length_a   1.000
_cell.length_b   1.000
_cell.length_c   1.000
_cell.angle_alpha   90.00
_cell.angle_beta   90.00
_cell.angle_gamma   90.00
#
_symmetry.space_group_name_H-M   'P 1'
#
loop_
_entity.id
_entity.type
_entity.pdbx_description
1 polymer ?
#
loop_
_entity_poly.entity_id
_entity_poly.type
_entity_poly.pdbx_seq_one_letter_code
_entity_poly.pdbx_strand_id
1 'polypeptide(L)'
;ACPRCHLKERCSPSDYRRIRRWEHEHVLEVMQRRLDRKPDAMTIRRSTVEHVFGTLKHWMGATHFLTRTLGRVSTEMSLQVLAYN
;
A
#
# COMPACT_ATOMS: atom_id res chain seq x y z
N ALA A 1 -4.65 26.36 -12.64
CA ALA A 1 -5.75 27.08 -13.27
C ALA A 1 -5.27 27.55 -14.62
N CYS A 2 -6.19 27.71 -15.55
CA CYS A 2 -5.96 28.55 -16.71
C CYS A 2 -6.04 30.03 -16.26
N PRO A 3 -5.31 30.96 -16.87
CA PRO A 3 -5.32 32.38 -16.48
C PRO A 3 -6.71 33.02 -16.49
N ARG A 4 -7.62 32.51 -17.33
CA ARG A 4 -9.01 33.01 -17.49
C ARG A 4 -10.06 32.20 -16.72
N CYS A 5 -9.65 31.31 -15.83
CA CYS A 5 -10.57 30.48 -15.07
C CYS A 5 -11.18 31.27 -13.90
N HIS A 6 -12.51 31.30 -13.78
CA HIS A 6 -13.22 31.97 -12.67
C HIS A 6 -12.94 31.37 -11.28
N LEU A 7 -12.33 30.17 -11.22
CA LEU A 7 -11.87 29.54 -9.98
C LEU A 7 -10.40 29.83 -9.66
N LYS A 8 -9.73 30.74 -10.39
CA LYS A 8 -8.29 31.02 -10.25
C LYS A 8 -7.91 31.44 -8.83
N GLU A 9 -8.73 32.25 -8.18
CA GLU A 9 -8.54 32.68 -6.78
C GLU A 9 -8.52 31.51 -5.78
N ARG A 10 -9.23 30.42 -6.10
CA ARG A 10 -9.30 29.19 -5.26
C ARG A 10 -8.37 28.08 -5.74
N CYS A 11 -7.46 28.37 -6.68
CA CYS A 11 -6.58 27.37 -7.30
C CYS A 11 -5.13 27.51 -6.78
N SER A 12 -4.14 27.26 -7.64
CA SER A 12 -2.72 27.45 -7.35
C SER A 12 -2.29 28.90 -7.59
N PRO A 13 -1.35 29.44 -6.79
CA PRO A 13 -0.81 30.79 -6.97
C PRO A 13 -0.10 30.95 -8.32
N SER A 14 0.59 29.92 -8.82
CA SER A 14 1.23 29.94 -10.15
C SER A 14 0.25 30.18 -11.30
N ASP A 15 0.66 30.97 -12.30
CA ASP A 15 -0.08 31.28 -13.54
C ASP A 15 -0.77 30.06 -14.14
N TYR A 16 -0.06 28.93 -14.17
CA TYR A 16 -0.57 27.64 -14.62
C TYR A 16 -0.50 26.61 -13.50
N ARG A 17 -1.55 25.79 -13.35
CA ARG A 17 -1.48 24.61 -12.47
C ARG A 17 -0.75 23.52 -13.22
N ARG A 18 0.38 23.09 -12.67
CA ARG A 18 1.09 21.90 -13.12
C ARG A 18 0.66 20.75 -12.22
N ILE A 19 0.24 19.64 -12.81
CA ILE A 19 -0.07 18.41 -12.09
C ILE A 19 0.87 17.37 -12.64
N ARG A 20 1.69 16.78 -11.77
CA ARG A 20 2.46 15.59 -12.12
C ARG A 20 1.63 14.39 -11.69
N ARG A 21 1.22 13.60 -12.68
CA ARG A 21 0.55 12.32 -12.47
C ARG A 21 1.57 11.22 -12.69
N TRP A 22 1.52 10.19 -11.87
CA TRP A 22 2.27 8.98 -12.15
C TRP A 22 1.62 8.28 -13.36
N GLU A 23 2.43 7.68 -14.24
CA GLU A 23 1.96 7.04 -15.47
C GLU A 23 0.83 6.01 -15.22
N HIS A 24 0.87 5.33 -14.07
CA HIS A 24 -0.11 4.34 -13.67
C HIS A 24 -1.01 4.80 -12.52
N GLU A 25 -1.27 6.10 -12.40
CA GLU A 25 -2.18 6.65 -11.38
C GLU A 25 -3.56 5.97 -11.38
N HIS A 26 -4.05 5.54 -12.54
CA HIS A 26 -5.30 4.79 -12.66
C HIS A 26 -5.33 3.52 -11.78
N VAL A 27 -4.18 2.90 -11.49
CA VAL A 27 -4.07 1.75 -10.58
C VAL A 27 -4.40 2.17 -9.15
N LEU A 28 -3.89 3.33 -8.72
CA LEU A 28 -4.20 3.90 -7.41
C LEU A 28 -5.67 4.34 -7.33
N GLU A 29 -6.22 4.94 -8.38
CA GLU A 29 -7.64 5.30 -8.45
C GLU A 29 -8.57 4.07 -8.38
N VAL A 30 -8.19 2.95 -8.99
CA VAL A 30 -8.92 1.67 -8.87
C VAL A 30 -8.84 1.14 -7.44
N MET A 31 -7.66 1.18 -6.83
CA MET A 31 -7.45 0.75 -5.45
C MET A 31 -8.28 1.60 -4.47
N GLN A 32 -8.27 2.92 -4.63
CA GLN A 32 -9.05 3.85 -3.82
C GLN A 32 -10.55 3.55 -3.95
N ARG A 33 -11.08 3.39 -5.17
CA ARG A 33 -12.50 3.03 -5.38
C ARG A 33 -12.89 1.71 -4.72
N ARG A 34 -11.96 0.76 -4.56
CA ARG A 34 -12.22 -0.51 -3.83
C ARG A 34 -12.27 -0.28 -2.33
N LEU A 35 -11.41 0.58 -1.78
CA LEU A 35 -11.42 0.95 -0.38
C LEU A 35 -12.65 1.79 -0.01
N ASP A 36 -13.07 2.72 -0.86
CA ASP A 36 -14.26 3.55 -0.63
C ASP A 36 -15.53 2.69 -0.52
N ARG A 37 -15.59 1.57 -1.24
CA ARG A 37 -16.68 0.58 -1.16
C ARG A 37 -16.61 -0.31 0.09
N LYS A 38 -15.50 -0.28 0.84
CA LYS A 38 -15.24 -1.10 2.03
C LYS A 38 -14.58 -0.25 3.12
N PRO A 39 -15.31 0.68 3.74
CA PRO A 39 -14.74 1.66 4.68
C PRO A 39 -14.00 1.01 5.84
N ASP A 40 -14.44 -0.17 6.30
CA ASP A 40 -13.84 -0.88 7.42
C ASP A 40 -12.62 -1.74 7.04
N ALA A 41 -12.29 -1.86 5.75
CA ALA A 41 -11.26 -2.80 5.28
C ALA A 41 -9.88 -2.55 5.92
N MET A 42 -9.52 -1.28 6.11
CA MET A 42 -8.25 -0.91 6.74
C MET A 42 -8.25 -1.18 8.25
N THR A 43 -9.38 -0.99 8.92
CA THR A 43 -9.55 -1.32 10.35
C THR A 43 -9.44 -2.82 10.57
N ILE A 44 -10.13 -3.62 9.74
CA ILE A 44 -10.07 -5.08 9.77
C ILE A 44 -8.65 -5.56 9.50
N ARG A 45 -7.98 -5.00 8.47
CA ARG A 45 -6.58 -5.36 8.16
C ARG A 45 -5.65 -5.11 9.35
N ARG A 46 -5.80 -3.97 10.02
CA ARG A 46 -5.01 -3.63 11.21
C ARG A 46 -5.21 -4.64 12.34
N SER A 47 -6.45 -5.02 12.64
CA SER A 47 -6.74 -5.93 13.75
C SER A 47 -6.43 -7.39 13.46
N THR A 48 -6.53 -7.83 12.21
CA THR A 48 -6.43 -9.25 11.85
C THR A 48 -5.08 -9.67 11.28
N VAL A 49 -4.44 -8.81 10.48
CA VAL A 49 -3.27 -9.20 9.67
C VAL A 49 -2.02 -8.46 10.09
N GLU A 50 -2.10 -7.16 10.38
CA GLU A 50 -0.89 -6.35 10.60
C GLU A 50 -0.07 -6.81 11.82
N HIS A 51 -0.73 -7.17 12.92
CA HIS A 51 -0.02 -7.68 14.10
C HIS A 51 0.67 -9.02 13.82
N VAL A 52 -0.03 -9.97 13.17
CA VAL A 52 0.51 -11.29 12.81
C VAL A 52 1.78 -11.14 11.97
N PHE A 53 1.71 -10.33 10.92
CA PHE A 53 2.88 -10.06 10.08
C PHE A 53 3.99 -9.32 10.82
N GLY A 54 3.66 -8.43 11.75
CA GLY A 54 4.63 -7.77 12.62
C GLY A 54 5.39 -8.77 13.49
N THR A 55 4.68 -9.70 14.13
CA THR A 55 5.27 -10.73 14.98
C THR A 55 6.12 -11.71 14.18
N LEU A 56 5.62 -12.20 13.03
CA LEU A 56 6.38 -13.07 12.13
C LEU A 56 7.69 -12.40 11.69
N LYS A 57 7.63 -11.15 11.21
CA LYS A 57 8.83 -10.40 10.82
C LYS A 57 9.81 -10.18 11.97
N HIS A 58 9.30 -9.94 13.18
CA HIS A 58 10.14 -9.79 14.36
C HIS A 58 10.86 -11.10 14.71
N TRP A 59 10.14 -12.22 14.72
CA TRP A 59 10.70 -13.55 15.00
C TRP A 59 11.68 -14.05 13.95
N MET A 60 11.43 -13.75 12.67
CA MET A 60 12.35 -14.06 11.56
C MET A 60 13.72 -13.39 11.68
N GLY A 61 13.84 -12.37 12.53
CA GLY A 61 14.98 -11.46 12.49
C GLY A 61 14.89 -10.52 11.28
N ALA A 62 15.55 -9.37 11.39
CA ALA A 62 15.30 -8.23 10.50
C ALA A 62 15.55 -8.48 9.00
N THR A 63 16.18 -9.59 8.58
CA THR A 63 16.68 -9.67 7.20
C THR A 63 16.77 -11.01 6.48
N HIS A 64 16.64 -12.21 7.07
CA HIS A 64 17.10 -13.41 6.32
C HIS A 64 16.19 -14.63 6.35
N PHE A 65 15.71 -15.00 5.16
CA PHE A 65 15.45 -16.39 4.83
C PHE A 65 16.77 -17.16 4.85
N LEU A 66 16.77 -18.33 5.46
CA LEU A 66 17.92 -19.24 5.48
C LEU A 66 18.14 -19.90 4.11
N THR A 67 17.06 -19.99 3.33
CA THR A 67 17.05 -20.63 2.02
C THR A 67 17.19 -19.63 0.86
N ARG A 68 17.59 -20.14 -0.30
CA ARG A 68 17.70 -19.39 -1.57
C ARG A 68 16.78 -20.01 -2.61
N THR A 69 16.36 -19.18 -3.58
CA THR A 69 15.37 -19.46 -4.64
C THR A 69 13.91 -19.41 -4.16
N LEU A 70 13.00 -18.99 -5.05
CA LEU A 70 11.61 -18.70 -4.70
C LEU A 70 10.88 -19.90 -4.08
N GLY A 71 11.08 -21.11 -4.61
CA GLY A 71 10.40 -22.30 -4.10
C GLY A 71 10.80 -22.65 -2.66
N ARG A 72 12.09 -22.54 -2.33
CA ARG A 72 12.59 -22.85 -0.98
C ARG A 72 12.22 -21.74 0.01
N VAL A 73 12.35 -20.48 -0.40
CA VAL A 73 11.91 -19.31 0.38
C VAL A 73 10.42 -19.36 0.68
N SER A 74 9.59 -19.73 -0.30
CA SER A 74 8.16 -19.90 -0.08
C SER A 74 7.87 -21.00 0.95
N THR A 75 8.61 -22.11 0.92
CA THR A 75 8.45 -23.20 1.89
C THR A 75 8.79 -22.73 3.30
N GLU A 76 9.89 -22.00 3.46
CA GLU A 76 10.31 -21.42 4.74
C GLU A 76 9.27 -20.43 5.31
N MET A 77 8.75 -19.52 4.47
CA MET A 77 7.66 -18.62 4.84
C MET A 77 6.40 -19.38 5.25
N SER A 78 6.03 -20.44 4.51
CA SER A 78 4.86 -21.27 4.84
C SER A 78 5.00 -21.96 6.19
N LEU A 79 6.20 -22.47 6.53
CA LEU A 79 6.46 -23.08 7.84
C LEU A 79 6.34 -22.07 8.98
N GLN A 80 6.81 -20.84 8.78
CA GLN A 80 6.68 -19.77 9.79
C GLN A 80 5.21 -19.37 10.02
N VAL A 81 4.44 -19.23 8.93
CA VAL A 81 2.99 -18.97 9.02
C VAL A 81 2.27 -20.12 9.72
N LEU A 82 2.64 -21.37 9.41
CA LEU A 82 2.07 -22.55 10.07
C LEU A 82 2.41 -22.59 11.56
N ALA A 83 3.64 -22.25 11.95
CA ALA A 83 4.07 -22.25 13.34
C ALA A 83 3.44 -21.13 14.18
N TYR A 84 2.98 -20.05 13.55
CA TYR A 84 2.32 -18.94 14.23
C TYR A 84 0.82 -19.20 14.50
N ASN A 85 0.14 -19.90 13.59
CA ASN A 85 -1.28 -20.26 13.73
C ASN A 85 -1.49 -21.39 14.73
#